data_AF-A0A7R9Y0K6-F1
#
_entry.id   AF-A0A7R9Y0K6-F1
#
_cell.length_a   1.000
_cell.length_b   1.000
_cell.length_c   1.000
_cell.angle_alpha   90.00
_cell.angle_beta   90.00
_cell.angle_gamma   90.00
#
_symmetry.space_group_name_H-M   'P 1'
#
loop_
_entity.id
_entity.type
_entity.pdbx_description
1 polymer ?
#
loop_
_entity_poly.entity_id
_entity_poly.type
_entity_poly.pdbx_seq_one_letter_code
_entity_poly.pdbx_strand_id
1 'polypeptide(L)'
;GRPGGVVQKFAPLLADAARRGPEGQALLEPVCALVLRALAPGAGLAGDATLGVQVAESRKFWEWEAADAASSALYNVCADCAAELLAVGALPALVGAFCTRLSAEAQGSPEAPAAACGFGVIEEMAKAVCVAARMQPPDGVASTANEMVRALGQALEALLRRAQATSDCYGISQTLDGLHSVFDRLKDFNEALAGAFEQLWPLLSGTLGMAQAEDWVIERLCRLLKAALRGLGHQRAAGTLPAVCPAIGQAFATRRHEALLYVASECVRIVGALRQPDLGAAVAGMLDAMIDAAAGALAVPSAFNANPYLADDTFLLSSVTLRHAPGLLLREGAPLARLTASAAAGANVQHRDAGTSLYAFLA
;
A
#
# COMPACT_ATOMS: atom_id res chain seq x y z
N GLY A 1 -33.63 1.06 -4.90
CA GLY A 1 -33.73 1.76 -3.60
C GLY A 1 -33.90 3.25 -3.86
N ARG A 2 -34.54 4.01 -2.97
CA ARG A 2 -34.88 5.43 -3.23
C ARG A 2 -33.60 6.31 -3.35
N PRO A 3 -33.51 7.24 -4.32
CA PRO A 3 -32.38 8.17 -4.49
C PRO A 3 -32.16 9.17 -3.35
N GLY A 4 -33.06 9.23 -2.36
CA GLY A 4 -32.99 10.21 -1.25
C GLY A 4 -31.84 10.00 -0.26
N GLY A 5 -31.29 8.79 -0.14
CA GLY A 5 -30.19 8.49 0.79
C GLY A 5 -28.84 9.05 0.35
N VAL A 6 -28.59 9.10 -0.96
CA VAL A 6 -27.32 9.57 -1.52
C VAL A 6 -27.29 11.10 -1.49
N VAL A 7 -28.37 11.79 -1.88
CA VAL A 7 -28.46 13.26 -1.82
C VAL A 7 -28.25 13.80 -0.39
N GLN A 8 -28.79 13.13 0.64
CA GLN A 8 -28.56 13.52 2.04
C GLN A 8 -27.10 13.36 2.49
N LYS A 9 -26.37 12.37 1.95
CA LYS A 9 -24.95 12.14 2.25
C LYS A 9 -24.00 13.08 1.50
N PHE A 10 -24.39 13.57 0.33
CA PHE A 10 -23.60 14.50 -0.49
C PHE A 10 -23.80 15.98 -0.12
N ALA A 11 -24.89 16.32 0.59
CA ALA A 11 -25.17 17.68 1.04
C ALA A 11 -24.03 18.36 1.85
N PRO A 12 -23.28 17.66 2.74
CA PRO A 12 -22.15 18.26 3.45
C PRO A 12 -20.95 18.57 2.55
N LEU A 13 -20.69 17.72 1.54
CA LEU A 13 -19.62 17.92 0.55
C LEU A 13 -19.92 19.10 -0.38
N LEU A 14 -21.17 19.21 -0.83
CA LEU A 14 -21.68 20.37 -1.57
C LEU A 14 -21.63 21.66 -0.72
N ALA A 15 -21.91 21.57 0.57
CA ALA A 15 -21.81 22.70 1.49
C ALA A 15 -20.35 23.12 1.76
N ASP A 16 -19.41 22.18 1.83
CA ASP A 16 -17.98 22.48 2.02
C ASP A 16 -17.36 23.10 0.76
N ALA A 17 -17.72 22.55 -0.40
CA ALA A 17 -17.41 23.10 -1.72
C ALA A 17 -17.89 24.56 -1.89
N ALA A 18 -19.15 24.82 -1.55
CA ALA A 18 -19.75 26.15 -1.63
C ALA A 18 -19.08 27.17 -0.69
N ARG A 19 -18.48 26.72 0.43
CA ARG A 19 -17.72 27.58 1.35
C ARG A 19 -16.36 28.02 0.80
N ARG A 20 -15.80 27.30 -0.18
CA ARG A 20 -14.49 27.61 -0.80
C ARG A 20 -14.57 28.63 -1.95
N GLY A 21 -15.74 29.21 -2.20
CA GLY A 21 -15.92 30.29 -3.18
C GLY A 21 -16.12 29.79 -4.63
N PRO A 22 -16.11 30.71 -5.61
CA PRO A 22 -16.48 30.43 -7.01
C PRO A 22 -15.54 29.44 -7.73
N GLU A 23 -14.27 29.38 -7.34
CA GLU A 23 -13.30 28.41 -7.87
C GLU A 23 -13.60 26.97 -7.36
N GLY A 24 -13.93 26.82 -6.07
CA GLY A 24 -14.38 25.56 -5.50
C GLY A 24 -15.72 25.06 -6.09
N GLN A 25 -16.63 25.97 -6.43
CA GLN A 25 -17.89 25.63 -7.10
C GLN A 25 -17.69 25.15 -8.54
N ALA A 26 -16.79 25.78 -9.31
CA ALA A 26 -16.50 25.38 -10.70
C ALA A 26 -15.78 24.01 -10.81
N LEU A 27 -15.08 23.59 -9.74
CA LEU A 27 -14.36 22.32 -9.68
C LEU A 27 -15.24 21.15 -9.22
N LEU A 28 -16.26 21.43 -8.41
CA LEU A 28 -17.27 20.43 -8.03
C LEU A 28 -18.44 20.35 -9.01
N GLU A 29 -18.65 21.32 -9.87
CA GLU A 29 -19.74 21.31 -10.86
C GLU A 29 -19.79 20.02 -11.69
N PRO A 30 -18.68 19.44 -12.18
CA PRO A 30 -18.70 18.20 -12.95
C PRO A 30 -18.98 16.97 -12.08
N VAL A 31 -18.36 16.86 -10.89
CA VAL A 31 -18.57 15.74 -9.95
C VAL A 31 -19.98 15.77 -9.36
N CYS A 32 -20.48 16.96 -9.04
CA CYS A 32 -21.84 17.18 -8.57
C CYS A 32 -22.86 17.00 -9.69
N ALA A 33 -22.57 17.41 -10.93
CA ALA A 33 -23.42 17.09 -12.09
C ALA A 33 -23.49 15.57 -12.34
N LEU A 34 -22.37 14.86 -12.16
CA LEU A 34 -22.31 13.40 -12.23
C LEU A 34 -23.22 12.75 -11.18
N VAL A 35 -23.07 13.16 -9.91
CA VAL A 35 -23.84 12.61 -8.78
C VAL A 35 -25.31 13.00 -8.86
N LEU A 36 -25.63 14.27 -9.16
CA LEU A 36 -27.02 14.75 -9.27
C LEU A 36 -27.75 14.14 -10.48
N ARG A 37 -27.06 13.80 -11.57
CA ARG A 37 -27.66 13.12 -12.74
C ARG A 37 -27.77 11.60 -12.57
N ALA A 38 -26.79 10.95 -11.93
CA ALA A 38 -26.89 9.55 -11.54
C ALA A 38 -28.06 9.28 -10.57
N LEU A 39 -28.50 10.30 -9.83
CA LEU A 39 -29.61 10.24 -8.87
C LEU A 39 -30.94 10.78 -9.41
N ALA A 40 -31.01 11.28 -10.65
CA ALA A 40 -32.23 11.86 -11.22
C ALA A 40 -33.23 10.76 -11.65
N PRO A 41 -34.49 10.80 -11.18
CA PRO A 41 -35.49 9.80 -11.55
C PRO A 41 -35.86 9.92 -13.03
N GLY A 42 -35.58 8.88 -13.81
CA GLY A 42 -35.94 8.80 -15.24
C GLY A 42 -34.78 9.03 -16.23
N ALA A 43 -33.56 9.30 -15.76
CA ALA A 43 -32.39 9.26 -16.62
C ALA A 43 -32.09 7.79 -16.97
N GLY A 44 -32.20 7.44 -18.25
CA GLY A 44 -31.74 6.15 -18.75
C GLY A 44 -30.23 6.02 -18.48
N LEU A 45 -29.87 5.26 -17.46
CA LEU A 45 -28.50 5.01 -16.98
C LEU A 45 -27.52 4.56 -18.08
N ALA A 46 -28.01 4.08 -19.23
CA ALA A 46 -27.19 3.63 -20.36
C ALA A 46 -26.43 4.75 -21.12
N GLY A 47 -26.74 6.04 -20.89
CA GLY A 47 -26.13 7.15 -21.64
C GLY A 47 -25.03 7.97 -20.93
N ASP A 48 -24.92 7.89 -19.60
CA ASP A 48 -24.29 8.95 -18.79
C ASP A 48 -23.14 8.50 -17.85
N ALA A 49 -22.74 7.23 -17.91
CA ALA A 49 -21.49 6.70 -17.33
C ALA A 49 -20.25 7.50 -17.78
N THR A 50 -20.32 8.00 -19.01
CA THR A 50 -19.33 8.77 -19.74
C THR A 50 -19.03 10.12 -19.09
N LEU A 51 -19.93 10.70 -18.30
CA LEU A 51 -19.69 12.03 -17.75
C LEU A 51 -18.66 12.01 -16.61
N GLY A 52 -18.63 10.96 -15.78
CA GLY A 52 -17.73 10.87 -14.62
C GLY A 52 -16.30 10.55 -15.03
N VAL A 53 -16.23 9.80 -16.12
CA VAL A 53 -15.05 9.61 -16.95
C VAL A 53 -14.60 10.94 -17.53
N GLN A 54 -15.49 11.72 -18.16
CA GLN A 54 -15.15 13.05 -18.69
C GLN A 54 -14.67 14.02 -17.59
N VAL A 55 -15.14 13.87 -16.35
CA VAL A 55 -14.63 14.63 -15.20
C VAL A 55 -13.23 14.17 -14.79
N ALA A 56 -13.01 12.86 -14.65
CA ALA A 56 -11.69 12.31 -14.35
C ALA A 56 -10.68 12.55 -15.50
N GLU A 57 -11.16 12.71 -16.73
CA GLU A 57 -10.39 13.14 -17.90
C GLU A 57 -10.22 14.67 -17.96
N SER A 58 -11.04 15.43 -17.22
CA SER A 58 -10.97 16.89 -17.25
C SER A 58 -9.70 17.37 -16.53
N ARG A 59 -8.95 18.25 -17.21
CA ARG A 59 -7.74 18.87 -16.65
C ARG A 59 -7.96 19.51 -15.28
N LYS A 60 -9.15 20.07 -15.06
CA LYS A 60 -9.57 20.73 -13.81
C LYS A 60 -9.67 19.78 -12.61
N PHE A 61 -10.03 18.52 -12.81
CA PHE A 61 -10.08 17.52 -11.73
C PHE A 61 -8.69 17.31 -11.08
N TRP A 62 -7.62 17.53 -11.84
CA TRP A 62 -6.24 17.31 -11.43
C TRP A 62 -5.52 18.59 -10.99
N GLU A 63 -6.23 19.71 -10.85
CA GLU A 63 -5.68 20.95 -10.29
C GLU A 63 -5.62 20.84 -8.76
N TRP A 64 -4.49 21.22 -8.17
CA TRP A 64 -4.12 20.91 -6.78
C TRP A 64 -5.11 21.39 -5.72
N GLU A 65 -5.82 22.49 -5.96
CA GLU A 65 -6.81 23.05 -5.02
C GLU A 65 -8.07 22.19 -4.92
N ALA A 66 -8.36 21.38 -5.93
CA ALA A 66 -9.52 20.49 -5.97
C ALA A 66 -9.19 19.00 -6.03
N ALA A 67 -7.98 18.59 -6.44
CA ALA A 67 -7.65 17.19 -6.68
C ALA A 67 -7.89 16.28 -5.45
N ASP A 68 -7.58 16.77 -4.25
CA ASP A 68 -7.81 16.04 -3.00
C ASP A 68 -9.32 15.87 -2.70
N ALA A 69 -10.07 16.97 -2.77
CA ALA A 69 -11.52 16.95 -2.56
C ALA A 69 -12.25 16.14 -3.66
N ALA A 70 -11.79 16.23 -4.89
CA ALA A 70 -12.37 15.57 -6.05
C ALA A 70 -12.08 14.06 -6.04
N SER A 71 -10.86 13.64 -5.70
CA SER A 71 -10.52 12.21 -5.53
C SER A 71 -11.26 11.60 -4.34
N SER A 72 -11.39 12.32 -3.22
CA SER A 72 -12.22 11.90 -2.08
C SER A 72 -13.70 11.79 -2.44
N ALA A 73 -14.25 12.76 -3.18
CA ALA A 73 -15.63 12.70 -3.66
C ALA A 73 -15.85 11.51 -4.61
N LEU A 74 -14.92 11.29 -5.54
CA LEU A 74 -14.95 10.16 -6.47
C LEU A 74 -14.88 8.82 -5.73
N TYR A 75 -14.05 8.69 -4.70
CA TYR A 75 -14.02 7.53 -3.83
C TYR A 75 -15.39 7.28 -3.19
N ASN A 76 -16.01 8.31 -2.60
CA ASN A 76 -17.33 8.18 -1.98
C ASN A 76 -18.42 7.78 -2.99
N VAL A 77 -18.38 8.33 -4.21
CA VAL A 77 -19.28 7.92 -5.30
C VAL A 77 -19.07 6.46 -5.67
N CYS A 78 -17.82 6.03 -5.85
CA CYS A 78 -17.51 4.65 -6.17
C CYS A 78 -17.93 3.70 -5.04
N ALA A 79 -17.82 4.12 -3.78
CA ALA A 79 -18.22 3.33 -2.63
C ALA A 79 -19.75 3.20 -2.47
N ASP A 80 -20.50 4.27 -2.68
CA ASP A 80 -21.95 4.26 -2.52
C ASP A 80 -22.70 3.76 -3.79
N CYS A 81 -22.12 3.91 -4.99
CA CYS A 81 -22.79 3.65 -6.27
C CYS A 81 -22.07 2.60 -7.15
N ALA A 82 -21.25 1.72 -6.56
CA ALA A 82 -20.43 0.76 -7.30
C ALA A 82 -21.23 -0.13 -8.27
N ALA A 83 -22.42 -0.58 -7.85
CA ALA A 83 -23.27 -1.46 -8.64
C ALA A 83 -23.84 -0.74 -9.88
N GLU A 84 -24.29 0.50 -9.68
CA GLU A 84 -24.80 1.36 -10.74
C GLU A 84 -23.70 1.70 -11.73
N LEU A 85 -22.50 2.05 -11.27
CA LEU A 85 -21.34 2.35 -12.12
C LEU A 85 -20.96 1.15 -13.01
N LEU A 86 -21.03 -0.07 -12.46
CA LEU A 86 -20.81 -1.29 -13.23
C LEU A 86 -21.92 -1.52 -14.27
N ALA A 87 -23.19 -1.36 -13.88
CA ALA A 87 -24.34 -1.58 -14.77
C ALA A 87 -24.31 -0.67 -16.01
N VAL A 88 -23.73 0.52 -15.88
CA VAL A 88 -23.60 1.48 -16.98
C VAL A 88 -22.27 1.39 -17.73
N GLY A 89 -21.38 0.48 -17.34
CA GLY A 89 -20.09 0.30 -17.99
C GLY A 89 -19.09 1.44 -17.75
N ALA A 90 -19.18 2.17 -16.63
CA ALA A 90 -18.29 3.31 -16.34
C ALA A 90 -16.86 2.90 -15.95
N LEU A 91 -16.68 1.66 -15.46
CA LEU A 91 -15.44 1.23 -14.84
C LEU A 91 -14.21 1.21 -15.78
N PRO A 92 -14.27 0.66 -17.02
CA PRO A 92 -13.10 0.67 -17.92
C PRO A 92 -12.58 2.07 -18.19
N ALA A 93 -13.49 3.04 -18.25
CA ALA A 93 -13.17 4.40 -18.54
C ALA A 93 -12.63 5.16 -17.29
N LEU A 94 -13.10 4.82 -16.09
CA LEU A 94 -12.48 5.23 -14.83
C LEU A 94 -11.04 4.71 -14.70
N VAL A 95 -10.81 3.44 -15.05
CA VAL A 95 -9.47 2.83 -15.11
C VAL A 95 -8.60 3.54 -16.14
N GLY A 96 -9.12 3.80 -17.34
CA GLY A 96 -8.41 4.52 -18.40
C GLY A 96 -7.97 5.93 -17.99
N ALA A 97 -8.84 6.69 -17.32
CA ALA A 97 -8.52 8.02 -16.80
C ALA A 97 -7.39 7.96 -15.75
N PHE A 98 -7.47 7.01 -14.81
CA PHE A 98 -6.42 6.76 -13.82
C PHE A 98 -5.07 6.41 -14.48
N CYS A 99 -5.06 5.45 -15.42
CA CYS A 99 -3.84 5.03 -16.12
C CYS A 99 -3.23 6.13 -16.98
N THR A 100 -4.06 6.94 -17.64
CA THR A 100 -3.62 8.08 -18.45
C THR A 100 -2.91 9.11 -17.58
N ARG A 101 -3.48 9.44 -16.41
CA ARG A 101 -2.84 10.37 -15.49
C ARG A 101 -1.52 9.85 -14.96
N LEU A 102 -1.49 8.61 -14.48
CA LEU A 102 -0.27 7.98 -13.97
C LEU A 102 0.87 8.08 -15.00
N SER A 103 0.56 7.81 -16.27
CA SER A 103 1.53 7.90 -17.36
C SER A 103 2.05 9.32 -17.57
N ALA A 104 1.16 10.32 -17.53
CA ALA A 104 1.53 11.73 -17.70
C ALA A 104 2.44 12.24 -16.57
N GLU A 105 2.14 11.85 -15.32
CA GLU A 105 2.94 12.20 -14.14
C GLU A 105 4.32 11.54 -14.17
N ALA A 106 4.36 10.25 -14.52
CA ALA A 106 5.60 9.49 -14.64
C ALA A 106 6.55 10.05 -15.73
N GLN A 107 6.00 10.59 -16.82
CA GLN A 107 6.78 11.22 -17.90
C GLN A 107 7.23 12.65 -17.60
N GLY A 108 6.75 13.26 -16.51
CA GLY A 108 7.09 14.65 -16.16
C GLY A 108 6.59 15.65 -17.20
N SER A 109 5.45 15.36 -17.84
CA SER A 109 4.84 16.25 -18.83
C SER A 109 4.60 17.64 -18.21
N PRO A 110 4.87 18.75 -18.92
CA PRO A 110 4.54 20.10 -18.46
C PRO A 110 3.02 20.30 -18.20
N GLU A 111 2.17 19.39 -18.67
CA GLU A 111 0.73 19.35 -18.38
C GLU A 111 0.37 18.63 -17.06
N ALA A 112 1.30 17.86 -16.49
CA ALA A 112 1.18 17.22 -15.18
C ALA A 112 2.09 18.00 -14.22
N PRO A 113 1.57 18.99 -13.47
CA PRO A 113 2.45 19.79 -12.64
C PRO A 113 2.99 18.88 -11.54
N ALA A 114 4.31 18.69 -11.54
CA ALA A 114 5.06 17.81 -10.63
C ALA A 114 4.89 18.16 -9.13
N ALA A 115 4.15 19.23 -8.81
CA ALA A 115 3.84 19.70 -7.48
C ALA A 115 2.32 19.86 -7.21
N ALA A 116 1.43 19.43 -8.13
CA ALA A 116 0.01 19.82 -8.12
C ALA A 116 -1.00 18.71 -7.85
N CYS A 117 -0.59 17.50 -7.50
CA CYS A 117 -1.52 16.56 -6.88
C CYS A 117 -1.22 16.55 -5.39
N GLY A 118 -2.20 16.99 -4.59
CA GLY A 118 -2.13 16.91 -3.14
C GLY A 118 -1.72 15.52 -2.66
N PHE A 119 -1.19 15.42 -1.44
CA PHE A 119 -0.85 14.14 -0.84
C PHE A 119 -2.04 13.17 -0.96
N GLY A 120 -1.85 12.02 -1.61
CA GLY A 120 -2.82 10.93 -1.60
C GLY A 120 -3.80 10.86 -2.78
N VAL A 121 -3.76 11.75 -3.78
CA VAL A 121 -4.70 11.68 -4.93
C VAL A 121 -4.61 10.34 -5.68
N ILE A 122 -3.39 9.86 -5.98
CA ILE A 122 -3.19 8.55 -6.63
C ILE A 122 -3.74 7.43 -5.75
N GLU A 123 -3.50 7.49 -4.44
CA GLU A 123 -3.99 6.50 -3.48
C GLU A 123 -5.53 6.49 -3.45
N GLU A 124 -6.17 7.65 -3.29
CA GLU A 124 -7.64 7.78 -3.25
C GLU A 124 -8.31 7.34 -4.54
N MET A 125 -7.71 7.63 -5.70
CA MET A 125 -8.24 7.12 -6.96
C MET A 125 -8.04 5.62 -7.13
N ALA A 126 -6.89 5.08 -6.72
CA ALA A 126 -6.70 3.63 -6.71
C ALA A 126 -7.75 2.97 -5.79
N LYS A 127 -8.04 3.57 -4.63
CA LYS A 127 -9.12 3.11 -3.74
C LYS A 127 -10.48 3.15 -4.42
N ALA A 128 -10.82 4.25 -5.11
CA ALA A 128 -12.08 4.42 -5.82
C ALA A 128 -12.28 3.34 -6.89
N VAL A 129 -11.27 3.14 -7.76
CA VAL A 129 -11.27 2.10 -8.79
C VAL A 129 -11.43 0.73 -8.17
N CYS A 130 -10.67 0.40 -7.12
CA CYS A 130 -10.75 -0.92 -6.47
C CYS A 130 -12.13 -1.19 -5.89
N VAL A 131 -12.76 -0.20 -5.25
CA VAL A 131 -14.10 -0.37 -4.69
C VAL A 131 -15.15 -0.61 -5.78
N ALA A 132 -15.07 0.11 -6.89
CA ALA A 132 -15.94 -0.13 -8.04
C ALA A 132 -15.66 -1.51 -8.70
N ALA A 133 -14.39 -1.89 -8.84
CA ALA A 133 -13.98 -3.14 -9.45
C ALA A 133 -14.53 -4.36 -8.71
N ARG A 134 -14.60 -4.32 -7.37
CA ARG A 134 -15.13 -5.42 -6.54
C ARG A 134 -16.55 -5.87 -6.89
N MET A 135 -17.32 -5.05 -7.62
CA MET A 135 -18.66 -5.41 -8.09
C MET A 135 -18.65 -6.29 -9.33
N GLN A 136 -17.52 -6.41 -10.02
CA GLN A 136 -17.37 -7.27 -11.19
C GLN A 136 -17.35 -8.76 -10.80
N PRO A 137 -17.61 -9.66 -11.76
CA PRO A 137 -17.24 -11.07 -11.62
C PRO A 137 -15.72 -11.22 -11.38
N PRO A 138 -15.27 -12.34 -10.78
CA PRO A 138 -13.86 -12.55 -10.43
C PRO A 138 -12.88 -12.30 -11.59
N ASP A 139 -13.21 -12.73 -12.80
CA ASP A 139 -12.37 -12.50 -14.00
C ASP A 139 -12.25 -11.02 -14.35
N GLY A 140 -13.31 -10.25 -14.13
CA GLY A 140 -13.32 -8.79 -14.32
C GLY A 140 -12.43 -8.09 -13.30
N VAL A 141 -12.53 -8.48 -12.03
CA VAL A 141 -11.65 -7.98 -10.95
C VAL A 141 -10.20 -8.29 -11.27
N ALA A 142 -9.91 -9.50 -11.77
CA ALA A 142 -8.58 -9.91 -12.17
C ALA A 142 -8.02 -9.04 -13.31
N SER A 143 -8.84 -8.78 -14.33
CA SER A 143 -8.47 -7.89 -15.44
C SER A 143 -8.14 -6.48 -14.93
N THR A 144 -8.99 -5.89 -14.07
CA THR A 144 -8.77 -4.55 -13.53
C THR A 144 -7.55 -4.50 -12.62
N ALA A 145 -7.34 -5.49 -11.75
CA ALA A 145 -6.16 -5.57 -10.89
C ALA A 145 -4.86 -5.63 -11.72
N ASN A 146 -4.83 -6.47 -12.75
CA ASN A 146 -3.66 -6.58 -13.64
C ASN A 146 -3.40 -5.27 -14.39
N GLU A 147 -4.45 -4.61 -14.89
CA GLU A 147 -4.31 -3.33 -15.59
C GLU A 147 -3.76 -2.23 -14.66
N MET A 148 -4.31 -2.11 -13.44
CA MET A 148 -3.85 -1.16 -12.45
C MET A 148 -2.40 -1.42 -12.01
N VAL A 149 -2.06 -2.67 -11.66
CA VAL A 149 -0.70 -3.03 -11.24
C VAL A 149 0.30 -2.80 -12.36
N ARG A 150 -0.06 -3.11 -13.60
CA ARG A 150 0.79 -2.81 -14.76
C ARG A 150 1.03 -1.31 -14.92
N ALA A 151 -0.03 -0.49 -14.87
CA ALA A 151 0.08 0.96 -15.02
C ALA A 151 0.91 1.60 -13.90
N LEU A 152 0.65 1.22 -12.65
CA LEU A 152 1.40 1.67 -11.48
C LEU A 152 2.86 1.18 -11.51
N GLY A 153 3.10 -0.06 -11.92
CA GLY A 153 4.45 -0.61 -12.08
C GLY A 153 5.26 0.15 -13.14
N GLN A 154 4.65 0.45 -14.30
CA GLN A 154 5.28 1.25 -15.36
C GLN A 154 5.58 2.67 -14.88
N ALA A 155 4.66 3.30 -14.13
CA ALA A 155 4.88 4.61 -13.53
C ALA A 155 6.04 4.59 -12.53
N LEU A 156 6.06 3.60 -11.64
CA LEU A 156 7.12 3.41 -10.64
C LEU A 156 8.48 3.22 -11.32
N GLU A 157 8.57 2.41 -12.37
CA GLU A 157 9.81 2.19 -13.12
C GLU A 157 10.33 3.48 -13.79
N ALA A 158 9.44 4.27 -14.39
CA ALA A 158 9.80 5.56 -14.97
C ALA A 158 10.26 6.57 -13.92
N LEU A 159 9.58 6.63 -12.77
CA LEU A 159 9.93 7.50 -11.65
C LEU A 159 11.27 7.11 -11.00
N LEU A 160 11.53 5.82 -10.81
CA LEU A 160 12.81 5.34 -10.28
C LEU A 160 13.98 5.69 -11.21
N ARG A 161 13.78 5.61 -12.53
CA ARG A 161 14.78 6.07 -13.52
C ARG A 161 15.02 7.58 -13.44
N ARG A 162 13.98 8.38 -13.22
CA ARG A 162 14.09 9.84 -13.06
C ARG A 162 14.76 10.24 -11.74
N ALA A 163 14.44 9.56 -10.64
CA ALA A 163 15.00 9.84 -9.33
C ALA A 163 16.53 9.69 -9.29
N GLN A 164 17.12 8.84 -10.14
CA GLN A 164 18.57 8.75 -10.31
C GLN A 164 19.20 10.05 -10.84
N ALA A 165 18.44 10.90 -11.52
CA ALA A 165 18.91 12.16 -12.10
C ALA A 165 18.50 13.40 -11.29
N THR A 166 17.34 13.39 -10.61
CA THR A 166 16.76 14.59 -9.98
C THR A 166 16.65 14.51 -8.45
N SER A 167 16.94 13.36 -7.83
CA SER A 167 16.71 13.07 -6.41
C SER A 167 15.26 13.27 -5.92
N ASP A 168 14.31 13.52 -6.81
CA ASP A 168 12.89 13.63 -6.48
C ASP A 168 12.25 12.24 -6.37
N CYS A 169 11.83 11.89 -5.16
CA CYS A 169 11.20 10.61 -4.85
C CYS A 169 9.70 10.73 -4.56
N TYR A 170 9.09 11.92 -4.69
CA TYR A 170 7.70 12.15 -4.26
C TYR A 170 6.70 11.26 -5.00
N GLY A 171 6.79 11.21 -6.34
CA GLY A 171 5.92 10.36 -7.16
C GLY A 171 6.10 8.86 -6.89
N ILE A 172 7.30 8.42 -6.48
CA ILE A 172 7.57 7.01 -6.16
C ILE A 172 6.64 6.57 -5.04
N SER A 173 6.57 7.36 -3.98
CA SER A 173 5.75 7.05 -2.81
C SER A 173 4.26 7.07 -3.09
N GLN A 174 3.76 8.03 -3.86
CA GLN A 174 2.35 8.01 -4.26
C GLN A 174 2.01 6.76 -5.09
N THR A 175 2.93 6.33 -5.95
CA THR A 175 2.75 5.12 -6.75
C THR A 175 2.76 3.86 -5.88
N LEU A 176 3.62 3.81 -4.85
CA LEU A 176 3.64 2.74 -3.85
C LEU A 176 2.33 2.70 -3.04
N ASP A 177 1.79 3.86 -2.65
CA ASP A 177 0.50 3.96 -1.93
C ASP A 177 -0.69 3.53 -2.82
N GLY A 178 -0.64 3.84 -4.11
CA GLY A 178 -1.57 3.32 -5.12
C GLY A 178 -1.52 1.79 -5.23
N LEU A 179 -0.32 1.21 -5.36
CA LEU A 179 -0.13 -0.24 -5.38
C LEU A 179 -0.63 -0.89 -4.09
N HIS A 180 -0.33 -0.28 -2.94
CA HIS A 180 -0.80 -0.76 -1.64
C HIS A 180 -2.33 -0.83 -1.63
N SER A 181 -3.01 0.19 -2.15
CA SER A 181 -4.47 0.23 -2.22
C SER A 181 -5.06 -0.91 -3.05
N VAL A 182 -4.41 -1.30 -4.15
CA VAL A 182 -4.82 -2.45 -4.96
C VAL A 182 -4.73 -3.75 -4.15
N PHE A 183 -3.58 -4.04 -3.55
CA PHE A 183 -3.38 -5.28 -2.78
C PHE A 183 -4.23 -5.35 -1.50
N ASP A 184 -4.41 -4.24 -0.79
CA ASP A 184 -5.20 -4.21 0.44
C ASP A 184 -6.70 -4.33 0.17
N ARG A 185 -7.20 -3.63 -0.86
CA ARG A 185 -8.65 -3.61 -1.15
C ARG A 185 -9.13 -4.76 -1.99
N LEU A 186 -8.28 -5.42 -2.76
CA LEU A 186 -8.63 -6.60 -3.56
C LEU A 186 -8.14 -7.91 -2.93
N LYS A 187 -7.76 -7.91 -1.64
CA LYS A 187 -7.24 -9.08 -0.90
C LYS A 187 -8.11 -10.34 -0.90
N ASP A 188 -9.40 -10.21 -1.22
CA ASP A 188 -10.34 -11.34 -1.33
C ASP A 188 -10.25 -12.02 -2.71
N PHE A 189 -9.47 -11.46 -3.64
CA PHE A 189 -9.25 -11.93 -5.01
C PHE A 189 -7.80 -12.40 -5.20
N ASN A 190 -7.40 -13.33 -4.34
CA ASN A 190 -6.03 -13.80 -4.13
C ASN A 190 -5.31 -14.25 -5.42
N GLU A 191 -6.05 -14.89 -6.32
CA GLU A 191 -5.52 -15.41 -7.59
C GLU A 191 -5.13 -14.31 -8.56
N ALA A 192 -5.98 -13.27 -8.68
CA ALA A 192 -5.67 -12.09 -9.47
C ALA A 192 -4.40 -11.38 -8.94
N LEU A 193 -4.31 -11.26 -7.61
CA LEU A 193 -3.19 -10.57 -6.98
C LEU A 193 -1.86 -11.33 -7.09
N ALA A 194 -1.89 -12.67 -7.15
CA ALA A 194 -0.67 -13.48 -7.28
C ALA A 194 0.05 -13.23 -8.60
N GLY A 195 -0.67 -13.33 -9.73
CA GLY A 195 -0.07 -13.05 -11.04
C GLY A 195 0.43 -11.61 -11.17
N ALA A 196 -0.28 -10.66 -10.56
CA ALA A 196 0.13 -9.26 -10.53
C ALA A 196 1.38 -9.01 -9.67
N PHE A 197 1.49 -9.68 -8.50
CA PHE A 197 2.65 -9.57 -7.63
C PHE A 197 3.91 -10.15 -8.28
N GLU A 198 3.82 -11.30 -8.94
CA GLU A 198 4.95 -11.93 -9.62
C GLU A 198 5.58 -11.02 -10.68
N GLN A 199 4.74 -10.32 -11.46
CA GLN A 199 5.20 -9.36 -12.46
C GLN A 199 5.85 -8.12 -11.85
N LEU A 200 5.34 -7.68 -10.70
CA LEU A 200 5.79 -6.47 -10.01
C LEU A 200 7.05 -6.71 -9.16
N TRP A 201 7.27 -7.94 -8.68
CA TRP A 201 8.32 -8.29 -7.72
C TRP A 201 9.73 -7.82 -8.12
N PRO A 202 10.22 -8.01 -9.36
CA PRO A 202 11.55 -7.56 -9.75
C PRO A 202 11.76 -6.05 -9.52
N LEU A 203 10.72 -5.25 -9.76
CA LEU A 203 10.76 -3.81 -9.55
C LEU A 203 10.80 -3.46 -8.06
N LEU A 204 9.96 -4.10 -7.23
CA LEU A 204 9.93 -3.88 -5.78
C LEU A 204 11.25 -4.30 -5.12
N SER A 205 11.79 -5.45 -5.53
CA SER A 205 13.09 -5.94 -5.05
C SER A 205 14.23 -5.00 -5.46
N GLY A 206 14.18 -4.43 -6.67
CA GLY A 206 15.12 -3.41 -7.11
C GLY A 206 15.07 -2.17 -6.21
N THR A 207 13.87 -1.68 -5.89
CA THR A 207 13.68 -0.53 -4.98
C THR A 207 14.20 -0.84 -3.57
N LEU A 208 13.96 -2.04 -3.04
CA LEU A 208 14.53 -2.49 -1.75
C LEU A 208 16.07 -2.45 -1.73
N GLY A 209 16.73 -2.62 -2.88
CA GLY A 209 18.19 -2.60 -3.01
C GLY A 209 18.81 -1.22 -3.26
N MET A 210 18.00 -0.18 -3.49
CA MET A 210 18.52 1.16 -3.81
C MET A 210 19.15 1.82 -2.58
N ALA A 211 20.47 1.86 -2.48
CA ALA A 211 21.19 2.37 -1.30
C ALA A 211 20.81 3.82 -0.90
N GLN A 212 20.39 4.65 -1.87
CA GLN A 212 20.02 6.06 -1.67
C GLN A 212 18.51 6.28 -1.44
N ALA A 213 17.71 5.22 -1.36
CA ALA A 213 16.29 5.36 -1.09
C ALA A 213 16.07 5.91 0.34
N GLU A 214 15.30 6.98 0.43
CA GLU A 214 14.88 7.62 1.67
C GLU A 214 14.02 6.69 2.55
N ASP A 215 14.08 6.86 3.86
CA ASP A 215 13.39 6.00 4.84
C ASP A 215 11.87 5.95 4.60
N TRP A 216 11.24 7.09 4.32
CA TRP A 216 9.79 7.16 4.06
C TRP A 216 9.34 6.43 2.77
N VAL A 217 10.26 6.22 1.81
CA VAL A 217 10.02 5.38 0.62
C VAL A 217 10.08 3.91 1.02
N ILE A 218 11.08 3.53 1.84
CA ILE A 218 11.22 2.18 2.37
C ILE A 218 10.03 1.80 3.25
N GLU A 219 9.53 2.71 4.08
CA GLU A 219 8.34 2.49 4.90
C GLU A 219 7.11 2.16 4.03
N ARG A 220 6.85 2.96 2.99
CA ARG A 220 5.74 2.72 2.05
C ARG A 220 5.90 1.43 1.27
N LEU A 221 7.12 1.12 0.84
CA LEU A 221 7.42 -0.14 0.18
C LEU A 221 7.16 -1.33 1.10
N CYS A 222 7.58 -1.26 2.37
CA CYS A 222 7.31 -2.29 3.38
C CYS A 222 5.81 -2.43 3.66
N ARG A 223 5.08 -1.31 3.75
CA ARG A 223 3.61 -1.28 3.89
C ARG A 223 2.94 -1.99 2.70
N LEU A 224 3.35 -1.69 1.47
CA LEU A 224 2.91 -2.38 0.26
C LEU A 224 3.21 -3.88 0.33
N LEU A 225 4.45 -4.28 0.63
CA LEU A 225 4.84 -5.70 0.67
C LEU A 225 4.03 -6.48 1.70
N LYS A 226 3.79 -5.90 2.87
CA LYS A 226 2.92 -6.49 3.90
C LYS A 226 1.48 -6.66 3.40
N ALA A 227 0.91 -5.64 2.77
CA ALA A 227 -0.44 -5.71 2.18
C ALA A 227 -0.50 -6.76 1.07
N ALA A 228 0.52 -6.83 0.22
CA ALA A 228 0.62 -7.82 -0.85
C ALA A 228 0.67 -9.24 -0.29
N LEU A 229 1.62 -9.55 0.61
CA LEU A 229 1.73 -10.86 1.24
C LEU A 229 0.43 -11.32 1.91
N ARG A 230 -0.31 -10.40 2.54
CA ARG A 230 -1.65 -10.67 3.08
C ARG A 230 -2.68 -10.92 1.98
N GLY A 231 -2.72 -10.07 0.97
CA GLY A 231 -3.67 -10.12 -0.14
C GLY A 231 -3.53 -11.34 -1.03
N LEU A 232 -2.32 -11.91 -1.13
CA LEU A 232 -2.09 -13.19 -1.81
C LEU A 232 -2.74 -14.37 -1.08
N GLY A 233 -3.00 -14.25 0.22
CA GLY A 233 -3.39 -15.37 1.08
C GLY A 233 -2.22 -16.36 1.30
N HIS A 234 -2.23 -17.05 2.44
CA HIS A 234 -1.07 -17.83 2.89
C HIS A 234 -0.52 -18.82 1.85
N GLN A 235 -1.40 -19.58 1.17
CA GLN A 235 -0.99 -20.61 0.22
C GLN A 235 -0.21 -20.04 -0.99
N ARG A 236 -0.64 -18.90 -1.54
CA ARG A 236 0.05 -18.28 -2.69
C ARG A 236 1.24 -17.46 -2.24
N ALA A 237 1.12 -16.75 -1.12
CA ALA A 237 2.23 -16.01 -0.52
C ALA A 237 3.42 -16.92 -0.18
N ALA A 238 3.17 -18.17 0.23
CA ALA A 238 4.22 -19.16 0.47
C ALA A 238 5.14 -19.38 -0.74
N GLY A 239 4.57 -19.39 -1.96
CA GLY A 239 5.35 -19.55 -3.19
C GLY A 239 6.30 -18.38 -3.47
N THR A 240 6.04 -17.20 -2.90
CA THR A 240 6.87 -16.00 -3.10
C THR A 240 7.96 -15.84 -2.05
N LEU A 241 7.82 -16.49 -0.88
CA LEU A 241 8.77 -16.38 0.23
C LEU A 241 10.24 -16.69 -0.14
N PRO A 242 10.56 -17.70 -0.98
CA PRO A 242 11.94 -17.96 -1.37
C PRO A 242 12.63 -16.77 -2.06
N ALA A 243 11.88 -15.91 -2.75
CA ALA A 243 12.41 -14.70 -3.37
C ALA A 243 12.36 -13.50 -2.42
N VAL A 244 11.26 -13.35 -1.66
CA VAL A 244 11.03 -12.20 -0.78
C VAL A 244 11.95 -12.21 0.45
N CYS A 245 12.10 -13.34 1.12
CA CYS A 245 12.81 -13.42 2.41
C CYS A 245 14.29 -13.03 2.30
N PRO A 246 15.09 -13.53 1.32
CA PRO A 246 16.47 -13.11 1.17
C PRO A 246 16.61 -11.60 0.90
N ALA A 247 15.73 -11.01 0.07
CA ALA A 247 15.75 -9.59 -0.24
C ALA A 247 15.48 -8.71 1.00
N ILE A 248 14.51 -9.10 1.82
CA ILE A 248 14.21 -8.41 3.09
C ILE A 248 15.38 -8.52 4.07
N GLY A 249 15.95 -9.72 4.24
CA GLY A 249 17.09 -9.94 5.12
C GLY A 249 18.30 -9.10 4.71
N GLN A 250 18.63 -9.06 3.42
CA GLN A 250 19.74 -8.27 2.87
C GLN A 250 19.50 -6.75 3.02
N ALA A 251 18.28 -6.29 2.73
CA ALA A 251 17.92 -4.88 2.89
C ALA A 251 18.05 -4.44 4.36
N PHE A 252 17.61 -5.29 5.29
CA PHE A 252 17.70 -4.99 6.73
C PHE A 252 19.13 -4.99 7.23
N ALA A 253 19.96 -5.96 6.81
CA ALA A 253 21.38 -5.99 7.18
C ALA A 253 22.13 -4.71 6.75
N THR A 254 21.68 -4.07 5.67
CA THR A 254 22.29 -2.84 5.14
C THR A 254 21.78 -1.58 5.84
N ARG A 255 20.46 -1.43 6.01
CA ARG A 255 19.83 -0.18 6.49
C ARG A 255 19.38 -0.22 7.94
N ARG A 256 18.99 -1.39 8.43
CA ARG A 256 18.35 -1.61 9.74
C ARG A 256 17.07 -0.81 9.96
N HIS A 257 16.33 -0.52 8.89
CA HIS A 257 15.03 0.13 8.99
C HIS A 257 13.99 -0.85 9.56
N GLU A 258 13.35 -0.44 10.64
CA GLU A 258 12.37 -1.16 11.44
C GLU A 258 11.12 -1.61 10.66
N ALA A 259 10.72 -0.88 9.61
CA ALA A 259 9.59 -1.26 8.74
C ALA A 259 9.80 -2.63 8.05
N LEU A 260 11.04 -3.07 7.86
CA LEU A 260 11.36 -4.38 7.31
C LEU A 260 11.04 -5.52 8.29
N LEU A 261 11.13 -5.28 9.60
CA LEU A 261 10.73 -6.24 10.64
C LEU A 261 9.23 -6.51 10.60
N TYR A 262 8.42 -5.51 10.21
CA TYR A 262 7.00 -5.71 9.98
C TYR A 262 6.71 -6.64 8.81
N VAL A 263 7.45 -6.55 7.72
CA VAL A 263 7.32 -7.48 6.58
C VAL A 263 7.71 -8.89 7.01
N ALA A 264 8.84 -9.02 7.71
CA ALA A 264 9.29 -10.30 8.25
C ALA A 264 8.25 -10.96 9.17
N SER A 265 7.53 -10.16 9.98
CA SER A 265 6.45 -10.65 10.84
C SER A 265 5.32 -11.32 10.05
N GLU A 266 5.06 -10.86 8.82
CA GLU A 266 4.05 -11.43 7.96
C GLU A 266 4.53 -12.75 7.33
N CYS A 267 5.79 -12.81 6.89
CA CYS A 267 6.41 -14.06 6.42
C CYS A 267 6.33 -15.16 7.50
N VAL A 268 6.61 -14.81 8.76
CA VAL A 268 6.49 -15.71 9.93
C VAL A 268 5.04 -16.19 10.12
N ARG A 269 4.04 -15.31 10.01
CA ARG A 269 2.63 -15.71 10.10
C ARG A 269 2.23 -16.68 9.01
N ILE A 270 2.70 -16.46 7.77
CA ILE A 270 2.42 -17.34 6.63
C ILE A 270 2.94 -18.76 6.90
N VAL A 271 4.22 -18.90 7.28
CA VAL A 271 4.80 -20.23 7.54
C VAL A 271 4.20 -20.89 8.78
N GLY A 272 3.91 -20.11 9.83
CA GLY A 272 3.23 -20.60 11.03
C GLY A 272 1.81 -21.11 10.76
N ALA A 273 1.10 -20.49 9.81
CA ALA A 273 -0.23 -20.91 9.40
C ALA A 273 -0.23 -22.18 8.53
N LEU A 274 0.76 -22.34 7.65
CA LEU A 274 0.83 -23.48 6.72
C LEU A 274 1.49 -24.73 7.31
N ARG A 275 2.38 -24.58 8.30
CA ARG A 275 3.08 -25.68 8.98
C ARG A 275 3.79 -26.66 8.04
N GLN A 276 4.34 -26.16 6.93
CA GLN A 276 5.14 -26.94 5.97
C GLN A 276 6.63 -26.77 6.29
N PRO A 277 7.40 -27.86 6.49
CA PRO A 277 8.82 -27.79 6.86
C PRO A 277 9.70 -27.02 5.88
N ASP A 278 9.51 -27.22 4.58
CA ASP A 278 10.38 -26.69 3.53
C ASP A 278 10.31 -25.14 3.39
N LEU A 279 9.16 -24.55 3.73
CA LEU A 279 8.99 -23.09 3.75
C LEU A 279 9.77 -22.43 4.91
N GLY A 280 10.03 -23.18 5.97
CA GLY A 280 10.71 -22.68 7.16
C GLY A 280 12.15 -22.24 6.88
N ALA A 281 12.83 -22.85 5.90
CA ALA A 281 14.23 -22.57 5.60
C ALA A 281 14.45 -21.13 5.09
N ALA A 282 13.60 -20.65 4.16
CA ALA A 282 13.73 -19.29 3.61
C ALA A 282 13.50 -18.21 4.69
N VAL A 283 12.49 -18.41 5.55
CA VAL A 283 12.20 -17.49 6.66
C VAL A 283 13.27 -17.57 7.74
N ALA A 284 13.81 -18.76 8.02
CA ALA A 284 14.90 -18.93 8.98
C ALA A 284 16.15 -18.13 8.58
N GLY A 285 16.57 -18.21 7.31
CA GLY A 285 17.72 -17.45 6.81
C GLY A 285 17.53 -15.94 6.90
N MET A 286 16.32 -15.44 6.58
CA MET A 286 15.98 -14.03 6.78
C MET A 286 16.04 -13.63 8.26
N LEU A 287 15.45 -14.44 9.15
CA LEU A 287 15.47 -14.16 10.60
C LEU A 287 16.88 -14.17 11.17
N ASP A 288 17.76 -15.07 10.74
CA ASP A 288 19.18 -15.06 11.16
C ASP A 288 19.83 -13.73 10.83
N ALA A 289 19.77 -13.30 9.57
CA ALA A 289 20.38 -12.05 9.13
C ALA A 289 19.83 -10.84 9.91
N MET A 290 18.53 -10.82 10.16
CA MET A 290 17.88 -9.72 10.87
C MET A 290 18.20 -9.71 12.37
N ILE A 291 18.14 -10.88 13.03
CA ILE A 291 18.47 -11.01 14.45
C ILE A 291 19.93 -10.66 14.70
N ASP A 292 20.84 -11.10 13.84
CA ASP A 292 22.27 -10.78 13.98
C ASP A 292 22.51 -9.26 13.87
N ALA A 293 21.90 -8.62 12.88
CA ALA A 293 22.01 -7.17 12.70
C ALA A 293 21.36 -6.37 13.84
N ALA A 294 20.17 -6.77 14.28
CA ALA A 294 19.42 -6.07 15.33
C ALA A 294 20.04 -6.28 16.72
N ALA A 295 20.33 -7.53 17.10
CA ALA A 295 20.95 -7.83 18.40
C ALA A 295 22.36 -7.25 18.51
N GLY A 296 23.13 -7.22 17.40
CA GLY A 296 24.41 -6.53 17.34
C GLY A 296 24.29 -5.01 17.54
N ALA A 297 23.26 -4.38 16.97
CA ALA A 297 22.97 -2.97 17.20
C ALA A 297 22.47 -2.70 18.62
N LEU A 298 21.80 -3.67 19.24
CA LEU A 298 21.19 -3.60 20.57
C LEU A 298 22.00 -4.40 21.61
N ALA A 299 23.33 -4.31 21.55
CA ALA A 299 24.23 -5.09 22.41
C ALA A 299 24.51 -4.43 23.78
N VAL A 300 24.24 -3.14 23.93
CA VAL A 300 24.53 -2.37 25.15
C VAL A 300 23.32 -1.53 25.59
N PRO A 301 23.15 -1.24 26.90
CA PRO A 301 21.97 -0.54 27.40
C PRO A 301 21.70 0.81 26.72
N SER A 302 22.73 1.61 26.43
CA SER A 302 22.57 2.92 25.78
C SER A 302 22.00 2.82 24.36
N ALA A 303 22.20 1.70 23.67
CA ALA A 303 21.72 1.50 22.31
C ALA A 303 20.19 1.43 22.22
N PHE A 304 19.52 0.98 23.29
CA PHE A 304 18.06 0.89 23.35
C PHE A 304 17.39 2.27 23.39
N ASN A 305 18.03 3.23 24.08
CA ASN A 305 17.55 4.60 24.10
C ASN A 305 17.90 5.35 22.81
N ALA A 306 19.01 4.97 22.15
CA ALA A 306 19.41 5.53 20.87
C ALA A 306 18.57 4.99 19.69
N ASN A 307 18.08 3.75 19.78
CA ASN A 307 17.32 3.08 18.73
C ASN A 307 16.04 2.42 19.28
N PRO A 308 15.11 3.19 19.87
CA PRO A 308 13.95 2.63 20.56
C PRO A 308 12.98 1.91 19.62
N TYR A 309 12.78 2.41 18.40
CA TYR A 309 11.90 1.76 17.41
C TYR A 309 12.47 0.43 16.90
N LEU A 310 13.79 0.38 16.65
CA LEU A 310 14.46 -0.87 16.32
C LEU A 310 14.33 -1.90 17.44
N ALA A 311 14.48 -1.47 18.71
CA ALA A 311 14.28 -2.35 19.86
C ALA A 311 12.84 -2.86 19.94
N ASP A 312 11.86 -1.96 19.87
CA ASP A 312 10.43 -2.30 19.89
C ASP A 312 10.08 -3.36 18.84
N ASP A 313 10.36 -3.07 17.57
CA ASP A 313 9.98 -3.96 16.47
C ASP A 313 10.78 -5.28 16.45
N THR A 314 12.01 -5.29 16.96
CA THR A 314 12.81 -6.52 17.10
C THR A 314 12.15 -7.48 18.09
N PHE A 315 11.75 -6.99 19.26
CA PHE A 315 11.10 -7.85 20.26
C PHE A 315 9.64 -8.16 19.92
N LEU A 316 8.97 -7.27 19.18
CA LEU A 316 7.66 -7.56 18.59
C LEU A 316 7.75 -8.72 17.58
N LEU A 317 8.70 -8.67 16.63
CA LEU A 317 8.94 -9.75 15.68
C LEU A 317 9.29 -11.06 16.40
N SER A 318 10.14 -10.99 17.43
CA SER A 318 10.55 -12.14 18.22
C SER A 318 9.34 -12.81 18.90
N SER A 319 8.47 -12.00 19.51
CA SER A 319 7.21 -12.46 20.14
C SER A 319 6.25 -13.08 19.13
N VAL A 320 6.10 -12.46 17.95
CA VAL A 320 5.31 -13.04 16.84
C VAL A 320 5.87 -14.39 16.41
N THR A 321 7.20 -14.52 16.36
CA THR A 321 7.86 -15.75 15.95
C THR A 321 7.66 -16.86 16.97
N LEU A 322 7.81 -16.59 18.27
CA LEU A 322 7.50 -17.56 19.33
C LEU A 322 6.04 -18.02 19.29
N ARG A 323 5.10 -17.12 18.98
CA ARG A 323 3.68 -17.43 18.91
C ARG A 323 3.29 -18.27 17.71
N HIS A 324 3.80 -17.93 16.52
CA HIS A 324 3.32 -18.50 15.27
C HIS A 324 4.21 -19.63 14.72
N ALA A 325 5.53 -19.54 14.93
CA ALA A 325 6.50 -20.49 14.39
C ALA A 325 7.72 -20.63 15.33
N PRO A 326 7.55 -21.10 16.58
CA PRO A 326 8.62 -21.12 17.59
C PRO A 326 9.84 -21.93 17.16
N GLY A 327 9.64 -22.97 16.33
CA GLY A 327 10.74 -23.76 15.77
C GLY A 327 11.78 -22.93 15.00
N LEU A 328 11.41 -21.76 14.47
CA LEU A 328 12.35 -20.86 13.79
C LEU A 328 13.35 -20.19 14.75
N LEU A 329 13.01 -20.06 16.04
CA LEU A 329 13.89 -19.52 17.07
C LEU A 329 14.54 -20.61 17.95
N LEU A 330 13.90 -21.77 18.07
CA LEU A 330 14.39 -22.90 18.87
C LEU A 330 15.35 -23.84 18.13
N ARG A 331 15.67 -23.54 16.87
CA ARG A 331 16.58 -24.33 16.04
C ARG A 331 18.06 -24.14 16.42
N GLU A 332 18.88 -25.03 15.87
CA GLU A 332 20.34 -24.91 15.88
C GLU A 332 20.78 -23.57 15.27
N GLY A 333 21.88 -23.02 15.79
CA GLY A 333 22.34 -21.67 15.48
C GLY A 333 21.96 -20.62 16.54
N ALA A 334 21.16 -20.98 17.55
CA ALA A 334 20.89 -20.19 18.76
C ALA A 334 20.39 -18.74 18.57
N PRO A 335 19.47 -18.44 17.63
CA PRO A 335 18.89 -17.09 17.49
C PRO A 335 18.17 -16.62 18.76
N LEU A 336 17.48 -17.53 19.47
CA LEU A 336 16.86 -17.22 20.76
C LEU A 336 17.88 -16.73 21.79
N ALA A 337 19.06 -17.36 21.88
CA ALA A 337 20.08 -16.97 22.84
C ALA A 337 20.61 -15.55 22.57
N ARG A 338 20.77 -15.16 21.30
CA ARG A 338 21.18 -13.80 20.92
C ARG A 338 20.12 -12.76 21.31
N LEU A 339 18.85 -13.08 21.06
CA LEU A 339 17.73 -12.23 21.48
C LEU A 339 17.65 -12.08 22.99
N THR A 340 17.82 -13.17 23.75
CA THR A 340 17.84 -13.12 25.22
C THR A 340 19.02 -12.30 25.75
N ALA A 341 20.21 -12.43 25.15
CA ALA A 341 21.36 -11.61 25.53
C ALA A 341 21.12 -10.12 25.26
N SER A 342 20.54 -9.77 24.10
CA SER A 342 20.14 -8.39 23.80
C SER A 342 19.06 -7.89 24.77
N ALA A 343 18.02 -8.68 25.04
CA ALA A 343 16.98 -8.33 26.00
C ALA A 343 17.54 -8.06 27.41
N ALA A 344 18.52 -8.86 27.85
CA ALA A 344 19.20 -8.63 29.13
C ALA A 344 19.97 -7.29 29.16
N ALA A 345 20.63 -6.92 28.06
CA ALA A 345 21.27 -5.61 27.93
C ALA A 345 20.24 -4.46 27.96
N GLY A 346 19.04 -4.70 27.43
CA GLY A 346 17.93 -3.75 27.37
C GLY A 346 17.01 -3.72 28.60
N ALA A 347 17.28 -4.50 29.64
CA ALA A 347 16.37 -4.67 30.78
C ALA A 347 16.07 -3.39 31.57
N ASN A 348 16.83 -2.31 31.37
CA ASN A 348 16.58 -1.00 31.98
C ASN A 348 16.15 0.07 30.95
N VAL A 349 15.64 -0.34 29.78
CA VAL A 349 15.13 0.58 28.77
C VAL A 349 14.01 1.45 29.35
N GLN A 350 14.09 2.76 29.12
CA GLN A 350 13.12 3.73 29.65
C GLN A 350 12.07 4.15 28.60
N HIS A 351 12.28 3.78 27.34
CA HIS A 351 11.31 4.00 26.28
C HIS A 351 10.13 3.05 26.44
N ARG A 352 8.91 3.61 26.49
CA ARG A 352 7.68 2.87 26.83
C ARG A 352 7.40 1.68 25.90
N ASP A 353 7.40 1.92 24.60
CA ASP A 353 6.96 0.89 23.63
C ASP A 353 8.03 -0.21 23.49
N ALA A 354 9.29 0.17 23.27
CA ALA A 354 10.45 -0.72 23.36
C ALA A 354 10.49 -1.59 24.62
N GLY A 355 10.25 -0.99 25.80
CA GLY A 355 10.16 -1.74 27.06
C GLY A 355 8.99 -2.72 27.06
N THR A 356 7.81 -2.28 26.60
CA THR A 356 6.61 -3.12 26.52
C THR A 356 6.87 -4.37 25.67
N SER A 357 7.42 -4.20 24.47
CA SER A 357 7.72 -5.32 23.57
C SER A 357 8.84 -6.22 24.09
N LEU A 358 9.89 -5.64 24.69
CA LEU A 358 10.98 -6.41 25.31
C LEU A 358 10.46 -7.29 26.45
N TYR A 359 9.68 -6.73 27.38
CA TYR A 359 9.14 -7.50 28.49
C TYR A 359 8.08 -8.51 28.05
N ALA A 360 7.29 -8.19 27.02
CA ALA A 360 6.36 -9.14 26.42
C ALA A 360 7.07 -10.33 25.76
N PHE A 361 8.27 -10.13 25.21
CA PHE A 361 9.10 -11.22 24.69
C PHE A 361 9.66 -12.11 25.79
N LEU A 362 9.99 -11.55 26.96
CA LEU A 362 10.55 -12.29 28.10
C LEU A 362 9.49 -13.04 28.92
N ALA A 363 8.22 -12.65 28.84
CA ALA A 363 7.10 -13.18 29.62
C ALA A 363 6.57 -14.51 29.04
#